data_AF-A0A919NJJ4-F1
#
_entry.id   AF-A0A919NJJ4-F1
#
_cell.length_a   1.000
_cell.length_b   1.000
_cell.length_c   1.000
_cell.angle_alpha   90.00
_cell.angle_beta   90.00
_cell.angle_gamma   90.00
#
_symmetry.space_group_name_H-M   'P 1'
#
loop_
_entity.id
_entity.type
_entity.pdbx_description
1 polymer ?
#
loop_
_entity_poly.entity_id
_entity_poly.type
_entity_poly.pdbx_seq_one_letter_code
_entity_poly.pdbx_strand_id
1 'polypeptide(L)'
;MRVRPVLVCVGLAAALALTGCKASADQEAAPAAAAQEAPISAEALCAHLKKEAPRIIAVGSEVGAMAQLSISIANLYDDHLDQLDGSVVDEQALKTCPDVRAQLTKAAGIKSLAEL
;
A
#
# COMPACT_ATOMS: atom_id res chain seq x y z
N MET A 1 2.08 10.35 -52.26
CA MET A 1 0.59 10.36 -52.25
C MET A 1 0.17 10.35 -50.79
N ARG A 2 -0.64 11.24 -50.20
CA ARG A 2 -1.52 12.33 -50.62
C ARG A 2 -1.72 13.22 -49.37
N VAL A 3 -1.58 14.53 -49.56
CA VAL A 3 -2.39 15.66 -49.05
C VAL A 3 -2.82 15.69 -47.56
N ARG A 4 -2.36 16.73 -46.84
CA ARG A 4 -2.99 17.30 -45.63
C ARG A 4 -4.21 18.17 -46.03
N PRO A 5 -5.28 18.18 -45.22
CA PRO A 5 -5.91 19.43 -44.78
C PRO A 5 -6.24 19.34 -43.25
N VAL A 6 -5.92 20.29 -42.36
CA VAL A 6 -6.40 21.67 -42.12
C VAL A 6 -7.94 21.79 -42.08
N LEU A 7 -8.43 22.58 -41.09
CA LEU A 7 -9.82 23.06 -40.82
C LEU A 7 -10.62 22.18 -39.84
N VAL A 8 -11.29 22.66 -38.79
CA VAL A 8 -11.98 23.94 -38.54
C VAL A 8 -12.05 24.26 -37.03
N CYS A 9 -11.81 25.52 -36.65
CA CYS A 9 -12.28 26.13 -35.40
C CYS A 9 -13.74 26.57 -35.55
N VAL A 10 -14.67 26.12 -34.71
CA VAL A 10 -15.94 26.77 -34.30
C VAL A 10 -16.46 25.90 -33.15
N GLY A 11 -16.94 26.33 -31.99
CA GLY A 11 -17.40 27.62 -31.50
C GLY A 11 -18.32 27.31 -30.30
N LEU A 12 -18.30 28.25 -29.37
CA LEU A 12 -19.18 28.46 -28.22
C LEU A 12 -20.63 27.92 -28.36
N ALA A 13 -21.11 27.15 -27.37
CA ALA A 13 -22.52 27.12 -26.98
C ALA A 13 -22.69 26.55 -25.57
N ALA A 14 -22.73 27.44 -24.58
CA ALA A 14 -23.41 27.16 -23.33
C ALA A 14 -24.92 27.21 -23.60
N ALA A 15 -25.63 26.12 -23.34
CA ALA A 15 -27.08 26.12 -23.22
C ALA A 15 -27.49 25.13 -22.14
N LEU A 16 -28.10 25.67 -21.09
CA LEU A 16 -28.70 24.95 -19.98
C LEU A 16 -29.84 24.05 -20.47
N ALA A 17 -29.86 22.80 -19.99
CA ALA A 17 -31.09 22.03 -19.86
C ALA A 17 -31.07 21.31 -18.51
N LEU A 18 -31.76 21.90 -17.52
CA LEU A 18 -32.29 21.14 -16.39
C LEU A 18 -33.45 20.29 -16.92
N THR A 19 -33.43 18.97 -16.69
CA THR A 19 -34.57 18.17 -16.20
C THR A 19 -34.27 16.66 -16.23
N GLY A 20 -34.36 16.01 -15.07
CA GLY A 20 -34.85 14.62 -14.95
C GLY A 20 -33.83 13.47 -14.91
N CYS A 21 -33.61 12.91 -13.72
CA CYS A 21 -33.43 11.48 -13.39
C CYS A 21 -32.84 10.53 -14.47
N LYS A 22 -31.63 10.02 -14.25
CA LYS A 22 -31.36 8.66 -13.72
C LYS A 22 -29.85 8.42 -13.73
N ALA A 23 -29.33 7.97 -12.60
CA ALA A 23 -27.92 7.66 -12.38
C ALA A 23 -27.40 6.61 -13.37
N SER A 24 -26.24 6.87 -13.97
CA SER A 24 -25.22 5.89 -14.34
C SER A 24 -23.96 6.69 -14.61
N ALA A 25 -23.13 6.83 -13.58
CA ALA A 25 -21.77 7.28 -13.77
C ALA A 25 -21.05 6.15 -14.54
N ASP A 26 -20.73 6.41 -15.80
CA ASP A 26 -19.69 5.68 -16.52
C ASP A 26 -18.38 5.94 -15.78
N GLN A 27 -18.14 5.08 -14.80
CA GLN A 27 -16.89 4.98 -14.08
C GLN A 27 -15.94 4.27 -15.06
N GLU A 28 -15.20 5.07 -15.82
CA GLU A 28 -14.06 4.60 -16.59
C GLU A 28 -13.11 3.94 -15.60
N ALA A 29 -13.21 2.60 -15.54
CA ALA A 29 -12.37 1.77 -14.71
C ALA A 29 -10.96 1.91 -15.27
N ALA A 30 -10.16 2.75 -14.60
CA ALA A 30 -8.71 2.68 -14.70
C ALA A 30 -8.31 1.20 -14.57
N PRO A 31 -7.36 0.70 -15.38
CA PRO A 31 -6.92 -0.67 -15.28
C PRO A 31 -6.54 -0.93 -13.83
N ALA A 32 -7.26 -1.85 -13.19
CA ALA A 32 -6.88 -2.35 -11.88
C ALA A 32 -5.43 -2.79 -12.02
N ALA A 33 -4.51 -2.05 -11.39
CA ALA A 33 -3.15 -2.49 -11.25
C ALA A 33 -3.23 -3.93 -10.75
N ALA A 34 -2.74 -4.88 -11.54
CA ALA A 34 -2.76 -6.27 -11.18
C ALA A 34 -2.14 -6.35 -9.79
N ALA A 35 -2.96 -6.69 -8.79
CA ALA A 35 -2.47 -6.87 -7.43
C ALA A 35 -1.46 -8.01 -7.53
N GLN A 36 -0.18 -7.66 -7.55
CA GLN A 36 0.88 -8.65 -7.40
C GLN A 36 0.61 -9.30 -6.05
N GLU A 37 0.24 -10.57 -6.09
CA GLU A 37 0.01 -11.33 -4.87
C GLU A 37 1.34 -11.35 -4.11
N ALA A 38 1.37 -10.72 -2.94
CA ALA A 38 2.54 -10.74 -2.09
C ALA A 38 2.84 -12.21 -1.69
N PRO A 39 4.12 -12.62 -1.66
CA PRO A 39 4.49 -13.99 -1.34
C PRO A 39 4.08 -14.39 0.08
N ILE A 40 3.94 -13.40 0.96
CA ILE A 40 3.45 -13.55 2.33
C ILE A 40 2.05 -12.95 2.43
N SER A 41 1.11 -13.75 2.94
CA SER A 41 -0.25 -13.29 3.22
C SER A 41 -0.29 -12.31 4.38
N ALA A 42 -1.28 -11.41 4.38
CA ALA A 42 -1.43 -10.41 5.44
C ALA A 42 -1.73 -11.05 6.80
N GLU A 43 -2.39 -12.22 6.83
CA GLU A 43 -2.64 -13.01 8.03
C GLU A 43 -1.35 -13.63 8.58
N ALA A 44 -0.51 -14.20 7.70
CA ALA A 44 0.77 -14.79 8.10
C ALA A 44 1.73 -13.71 8.64
N LEU A 45 1.83 -12.57 7.95
CA LEU A 45 2.56 -11.41 8.43
C LEU A 45 2.07 -11.00 9.82
N CYS A 46 0.77 -10.84 9.99
CA CYS A 46 0.20 -10.41 11.25
C CYS A 46 0.45 -11.40 12.40
N ALA A 47 0.32 -12.70 12.13
CA ALA A 47 0.62 -13.74 13.11
C ALA A 47 2.10 -13.70 13.53
N HIS A 48 3.01 -13.50 12.57
CA HIS A 48 4.43 -13.34 12.83
C HIS A 48 4.73 -12.10 13.67
N LEU A 49 4.19 -10.94 13.31
CA LEU A 49 4.37 -9.70 14.07
C LEU A 49 3.84 -9.82 15.51
N LYS A 50 2.70 -10.48 15.71
CA LYS A 50 2.15 -10.75 17.06
C LYS A 50 3.08 -11.62 17.89
N LYS A 51 3.67 -12.65 17.29
CA LYS A 51 4.61 -13.56 17.95
C LYS A 51 5.90 -12.83 18.36
N GLU A 52 6.40 -11.97 17.49
CA GLU A 52 7.70 -11.30 17.66
C GLU A 52 7.63 -10.01 18.49
N ALA A 53 6.45 -9.37 18.55
CA ALA A 53 6.25 -8.11 19.26
C ALA A 53 6.76 -8.10 20.71
N PRO A 54 6.48 -9.11 21.57
CA PRO A 54 6.99 -9.11 22.94
C PRO A 54 8.53 -9.07 22.99
N ARG A 55 9.20 -9.79 22.09
CA ARG A 55 10.66 -9.84 22.01
C ARG A 55 11.24 -8.51 21.53
N ILE A 56 10.64 -7.92 20.49
CA ILE A 56 11.09 -6.65 19.89
C ILE A 56 10.88 -5.48 20.86
N ILE A 57 9.71 -5.40 21.52
CA ILE A 57 9.38 -4.35 22.48
C ILE A 57 10.27 -4.42 23.71
N ALA A 58 10.62 -5.63 24.17
CA ALA A 58 11.49 -5.84 25.34
C ALA A 58 12.93 -5.34 25.13
N VAL A 59 13.35 -5.05 23.90
CA VAL A 59 14.69 -4.49 23.63
C VAL A 59 14.89 -3.14 24.31
N GLY A 60 13.84 -2.32 24.42
CA GLY A 60 13.88 -1.03 25.13
C GLY A 60 14.74 0.07 24.48
N SER A 61 15.25 -0.15 23.27
CA SER A 61 16.01 0.81 22.46
C SER A 61 15.36 0.93 21.09
N GLU A 62 15.11 2.15 20.62
CA GLU A 62 14.50 2.39 19.30
C GLU A 62 15.30 1.73 18.17
N VAL A 63 16.60 1.99 18.12
CA VAL A 63 17.49 1.40 17.10
C VAL A 63 17.55 -0.12 17.23
N GLY A 64 17.59 -0.65 18.46
CA GLY A 64 17.61 -2.09 18.69
C GLY A 64 16.30 -2.78 18.27
N ALA A 65 15.16 -2.17 18.55
CA ALA A 65 13.85 -2.67 18.15
C ALA A 65 13.67 -2.59 16.63
N MET A 66 14.11 -1.50 16.00
CA MET A 66 14.13 -1.37 14.54
C MET A 66 14.95 -2.48 13.90
N ALA A 67 16.18 -2.72 14.37
CA ALA A 67 17.03 -3.78 13.85
C ALA A 67 16.39 -5.18 14.00
N GLN A 68 15.82 -5.47 15.18
CA GLN A 68 15.14 -6.76 15.41
C GLN A 68 13.88 -6.91 14.56
N LEU A 69 13.15 -5.81 14.32
CA LEU A 69 11.98 -5.79 13.46
C LEU A 69 12.35 -6.03 12.00
N SER A 70 13.36 -5.33 11.45
CA SER A 70 13.86 -5.56 10.09
C SER A 70 14.33 -6.99 9.91
N ILE A 71 15.14 -7.53 10.83
CA ILE A 71 15.62 -8.92 10.78
C ILE A 71 14.43 -9.90 10.84
N SER A 72 13.47 -9.65 11.73
CA SER A 72 12.30 -10.50 11.88
C SER A 72 11.46 -10.57 10.60
N ILE A 73 11.26 -9.43 9.94
CA ILE A 73 10.51 -9.36 8.66
C ILE A 73 11.34 -10.01 7.54
N ALA A 74 12.64 -9.72 7.43
CA ALA A 74 13.51 -10.35 6.45
C ALA A 74 13.49 -11.89 6.58
N ASN A 75 13.58 -12.42 7.80
CA ASN A 75 13.51 -13.86 8.05
C ASN A 75 12.15 -14.49 7.66
N LEU A 76 11.06 -13.72 7.71
CA LEU A 76 9.76 -14.19 7.22
C LEU A 76 9.74 -14.31 5.69
N TYR A 77 10.53 -13.48 5.02
CA TYR A 77 10.69 -13.41 3.57
C TYR A 77 11.96 -14.12 3.08
N ASP A 78 12.57 -15.05 3.84
CA ASP A 78 13.89 -15.61 3.52
C ASP A 78 14.00 -16.16 2.06
N ASP A 79 12.99 -16.90 1.61
CA ASP A 79 12.90 -17.43 0.23
C ASP A 79 12.42 -16.41 -0.82
N HIS A 80 12.06 -15.20 -0.38
CA HIS A 80 11.38 -14.15 -1.16
C HIS A 80 11.93 -12.74 -0.87
N LEU A 81 13.21 -12.62 -0.48
CA LEU A 81 13.80 -11.34 -0.08
C LEU A 81 13.81 -10.31 -1.22
N ASP A 82 13.86 -10.78 -2.47
CA ASP A 82 13.75 -9.96 -3.68
C ASP A 82 12.36 -9.31 -3.84
N GLN A 83 11.36 -9.82 -3.11
CA GLN A 83 9.97 -9.35 -3.12
C GLN A 83 9.59 -8.65 -1.80
N LEU A 84 10.55 -8.43 -0.89
CA LEU A 84 10.32 -7.71 0.36
C LEU A 84 10.22 -6.20 0.07
N ASP A 85 9.01 -5.65 0.21
CA ASP A 85 8.73 -4.22 0.13
C ASP A 85 8.11 -3.75 1.46
N GLY A 86 8.80 -2.84 2.14
CA GLY A 86 8.34 -2.29 3.43
C GLY A 86 6.98 -1.58 3.34
N SER A 87 6.62 -0.99 2.19
CA SER A 87 5.32 -0.35 1.98
C SER A 87 4.19 -1.37 1.93
N VAL A 88 4.41 -2.49 1.22
CA VAL A 88 3.45 -3.60 1.16
C VAL A 88 3.27 -4.22 2.55
N VAL A 89 4.38 -4.45 3.26
CA VAL A 89 4.36 -4.95 4.65
C VAL A 89 3.59 -4.00 5.57
N ASP A 90 3.83 -2.69 5.47
CA ASP A 90 3.15 -1.70 6.29
C ASP A 90 1.64 -1.68 6.04
N GLU A 91 1.23 -1.71 4.78
CA GLU A 91 -0.19 -1.74 4.40
C GLU A 91 -0.88 -3.02 4.86
N GLN A 92 -0.24 -4.18 4.68
CA GLN A 92 -0.78 -5.46 5.13
C GLN A 92 -0.97 -5.45 6.65
N ALA A 93 0.06 -5.01 7.40
CA ALA A 93 0.01 -4.93 8.86
C ALA A 93 -1.06 -3.92 9.35
N LEU A 94 -1.22 -2.79 8.65
CA LEU A 94 -2.26 -1.80 8.97
C LEU A 94 -3.66 -2.37 8.80
N LYS A 95 -3.88 -3.22 7.80
CA LYS A 95 -5.18 -3.85 7.51
C LYS A 95 -5.51 -4.98 8.49
N THR A 96 -4.56 -5.81 8.89
CA THR A 96 -4.83 -7.06 9.66
C THR A 96 -4.46 -7.00 11.14
N CYS A 97 -3.51 -6.14 11.56
CA CYS A 97 -3.25 -5.85 12.97
C CYS A 97 -2.67 -4.45 13.20
N PRO A 98 -3.50 -3.41 13.08
CA PRO A 98 -3.08 -2.02 13.27
C PRO A 98 -2.47 -1.76 14.65
N ASP A 99 -2.97 -2.41 15.71
CA ASP A 99 -2.45 -2.21 17.07
C ASP A 99 -1.02 -2.75 17.23
N VAL A 100 -0.73 -3.92 16.65
CA VAL A 100 0.59 -4.56 16.72
C VAL A 100 1.58 -3.75 15.88
N ARG A 101 1.17 -3.32 14.69
CA ARG A 101 1.93 -2.38 13.86
C ARG A 101 2.29 -1.13 14.66
N ALA A 102 1.31 -0.48 15.29
CA ALA A 102 1.53 0.75 16.05
C ALA A 102 2.48 0.55 17.25
N GLN A 103 2.39 -0.60 17.94
CA GLN A 103 3.32 -0.93 19.03
C GLN A 103 4.75 -1.11 18.52
N LEU A 104 4.91 -1.84 17.42
CA LEU A 104 6.22 -2.13 16.82
C LEU A 104 6.86 -0.88 16.23
N THR A 105 6.12 -0.04 15.50
CA THR A 105 6.66 1.20 14.93
C THR A 105 7.04 2.18 16.03
N LYS A 106 6.22 2.31 17.09
CA LYS A 106 6.57 3.08 18.28
C LYS A 106 7.83 2.56 18.96
N ALA A 107 7.93 1.24 19.14
CA ALA A 107 9.11 0.64 19.77
C ALA A 107 10.38 0.86 18.94
N ALA A 108 10.26 0.85 17.61
CA ALA A 108 11.36 1.04 16.66
C ALA A 108 11.67 2.51 16.33
N GLY A 109 10.90 3.48 16.83
CA GLY A 109 11.12 4.91 16.55
C GLY A 109 10.81 5.33 15.10
N ILE A 110 10.04 4.53 14.36
CA ILE A 110 9.66 4.76 12.96
C ILE A 110 8.17 5.07 12.83
N LYS A 111 7.76 5.68 11.72
CA LYS A 111 6.33 6.00 11.49
C LYS A 111 5.59 4.91 10.71
N SER A 112 6.34 4.11 9.97
CA SER A 112 5.83 3.09 9.05
C SER A 112 6.87 1.99 8.88
N LEU A 113 6.41 0.75 8.68
CA LEU A 113 7.28 -0.37 8.31
C LEU A 113 7.95 -0.17 6.94
N ALA A 114 7.52 0.84 6.16
CA ALA A 114 8.18 1.29 4.94
C ALA A 114 9.53 1.99 5.18
N GLU A 115 9.85 2.35 6.42
CA GLU A 115 11.11 3.00 6.81
C GLU A 115 12.20 1.98 7.23
N LEU A 116 11.92 0.67 7.12
CA LEU A 116 12.80 -0.44 7.53
C LEU A 116 13.82 -0.86 6.47
#